data_AF-A0A936F1Q5-F1
#
_entry.id   AF-A0A936F1Q5-F1
#
_cell.length_a   1.000
_cell.length_b   1.000
_cell.length_c   1.000
_cell.angle_alpha   90.00
_cell.angle_beta   90.00
_cell.angle_gamma   90.00
#
_symmetry.space_group_name_H-M   'P 1'
#
loop_
_entity.id
_entity.type
_entity.pdbx_description
1 polymer ?
#
loop_
_entity_poly.entity_id
_entity_poly.type
_entity_poly.pdbx_seq_one_letter_code
_entity_poly.pdbx_strand_id
1 'polypeptide(L)'
;MALGILLERRGGQQLETCLLHRLTGHPCPTCGSTRVVLGLGQGDWRAAFWFNPLVTLGLLGGGLVFGLRLVTGRALRVGLSSREQKVALGIGLTALAANWLWVLRTQA
;
A
#
# COMPACT_ATOMS: atom_id res chain seq x y z
N MET A 1 18.51 -26.91 -2.31
CA MET A 1 18.16 -25.55 -1.81
C MET A 1 17.90 -24.55 -2.94
N ALA A 2 18.66 -24.57 -4.06
CA ALA A 2 18.37 -23.71 -5.22
C ALA A 2 17.03 -24.00 -5.94
N LEU A 3 16.52 -25.23 -5.84
CA LEU A 3 15.26 -25.64 -6.48
C LEU A 3 14.01 -25.01 -5.83
N GLY A 4 14.04 -24.71 -4.52
CA GLY A 4 12.93 -24.04 -3.82
C GLY A 4 12.76 -22.59 -4.29
N ILE A 5 13.87 -21.86 -4.41
CA ILE A 5 13.90 -20.47 -4.88
C ILE A 5 13.48 -20.37 -6.36
N LEU A 6 13.81 -21.38 -7.17
CA LEU A 6 13.38 -21.46 -8.58
C LEU A 6 11.90 -21.84 -8.73
N LEU A 7 11.34 -22.65 -7.82
CA LEU A 7 9.91 -22.97 -7.81
C LEU A 7 9.06 -21.81 -7.31
N GLU A 8 9.54 -21.02 -6.34
CA GLU A 8 8.92 -19.74 -5.96
C GLU A 8 8.90 -18.73 -7.11
N ARG A 9 9.94 -18.70 -7.96
CA ARG A 9 9.92 -17.89 -9.20
C ARG A 9 8.97 -18.44 -10.28
N ARG A 10 8.69 -19.75 -10.30
CA ARG A 10 7.71 -20.38 -11.22
C ARG A 10 6.27 -20.38 -10.70
N GLY A 11 6.03 -20.05 -9.43
CA GLY A 11 4.73 -19.58 -8.94
C GLY A 11 4.31 -18.22 -9.53
N GLY A 12 5.08 -17.71 -10.49
CA GLY A 12 4.86 -16.49 -11.27
C GLY A 12 3.66 -16.49 -12.22
N GLN A 13 2.70 -17.40 -12.09
CA GLN A 13 1.33 -16.98 -12.38
C GLN A 13 0.90 -16.12 -11.22
N GLN A 14 1.07 -14.81 -11.38
CA GLN A 14 0.51 -13.78 -10.51
C GLN A 14 -0.86 -14.25 -10.05
N LEU A 15 -0.97 -14.75 -8.81
CA LEU A 15 -2.28 -15.01 -8.24
C LEU A 15 -2.86 -13.63 -8.05
N GLU A 16 -3.53 -13.17 -9.09
CA GLU A 16 -4.06 -11.83 -9.15
C GLU A 16 -5.18 -11.79 -8.12
N THR A 17 -4.88 -11.33 -6.92
CA THR A 17 -5.82 -11.39 -5.79
C THR A 17 -6.93 -10.35 -5.92
N CYS A 18 -6.82 -9.43 -6.87
CA CYS A 18 -7.80 -8.39 -7.11
C CYS A 18 -8.89 -8.91 -8.06
N LEU A 19 -10.06 -9.20 -7.50
CA LEU A 19 -11.23 -9.59 -8.30
C LEU A 19 -11.64 -8.48 -9.29
N LEU A 20 -11.48 -7.20 -8.93
CA LEU A 20 -11.80 -6.11 -9.85
C LEU A 20 -10.92 -6.15 -11.09
N HIS A 21 -9.59 -6.26 -10.92
CA HIS A 21 -8.66 -6.34 -12.04
C HIS A 21 -8.92 -7.58 -12.91
N ARG A 22 -9.26 -8.72 -12.30
CA ARG A 22 -9.65 -9.92 -13.05
C ARG A 22 -10.93 -9.75 -13.87
N LEU A 23 -11.91 -9.02 -13.34
CA LEU A 23 -13.22 -8.84 -13.98
C LEU A 23 -13.22 -7.71 -15.01
N THR A 24 -12.46 -6.64 -14.78
CA THR A 24 -12.49 -5.43 -15.62
C THR A 24 -11.23 -5.22 -16.46
N GLY A 25 -10.14 -5.93 -16.16
CA GLY A 25 -8.83 -5.67 -16.75
C GLY A 25 -8.17 -4.38 -16.25
N HIS A 26 -8.76 -3.67 -15.26
CA HIS A 26 -8.20 -2.43 -14.72
C HIS A 26 -7.82 -2.54 -13.23
N PRO A 27 -6.56 -2.25 -12.86
CA PRO A 27 -6.14 -2.30 -11.46
C PRO A 27 -6.76 -1.14 -10.68
N CYS A 28 -7.21 -1.43 -9.45
CA CYS A 28 -7.72 -0.43 -8.51
C CYS A 28 -6.57 0.28 -7.77
N PRO A 29 -6.80 1.42 -7.10
CA PRO A 29 -5.74 2.14 -6.38
C PRO A 29 -5.07 1.33 -5.25
N THR A 30 -5.65 0.22 -4.81
CA THR A 30 -5.10 -0.67 -3.78
C THR A 30 -4.53 -1.98 -4.33
N CYS A 31 -4.49 -2.16 -5.66
CA CYS A 31 -3.82 -3.30 -6.28
C CYS A 31 -2.36 -3.38 -5.83
N GLY A 32 -1.89 -4.61 -5.56
CA GLY A 32 -0.54 -4.87 -5.06
C GLY A 32 -0.38 -4.79 -3.54
N SER A 33 -1.44 -4.51 -2.77
CA SER A 33 -1.39 -4.43 -1.30
C SER A 33 -0.81 -5.69 -0.63
N THR A 34 -1.18 -6.90 -1.08
CA THR A 34 -0.59 -8.15 -0.58
C THR A 34 0.92 -8.18 -0.78
N ARG A 35 1.42 -7.72 -1.93
CA ARG A 35 2.85 -7.66 -2.24
C ARG A 35 3.57 -6.61 -1.41
N VAL A 36 2.91 -5.49 -1.09
CA VAL A 36 3.41 -4.52 -0.10
C VAL A 36 3.61 -5.20 1.24
N VAL A 37 2.59 -5.88 1.78
CA VAL A 37 2.68 -6.54 3.09
C VAL A 37 3.79 -7.58 3.11
N LEU A 38 3.91 -8.40 2.06
CA LEU A 38 4.98 -9.40 1.94
C LEU A 38 6.37 -8.75 1.86
N GLY A 39 6.53 -7.69 1.04
CA GLY A 39 7.79 -6.96 0.91
C GLY A 39 8.22 -6.31 2.23
N LEU A 40 7.29 -5.63 2.91
CA LEU A 40 7.52 -5.05 4.24
C LEU A 40 7.89 -6.13 5.27
N GLY A 41 7.19 -7.27 5.26
CA GLY A 41 7.49 -8.39 6.15
C GLY A 41 8.86 -9.03 5.92
N GLN A 42 9.38 -8.95 4.69
CA GLN A 42 10.73 -9.40 4.32
C GLN A 42 11.80 -8.31 4.55
N GLY A 43 11.41 -7.11 4.98
CA GLY A 43 12.32 -5.96 5.12
C GLY A 43 12.71 -5.28 3.80
N ASP A 44 12.05 -5.63 2.69
CA ASP A 44 12.26 -4.99 1.38
C ASP A 44 11.27 -3.84 1.19
N TRP A 45 11.59 -2.72 1.84
CA TRP A 45 10.81 -1.48 1.76
C TRP A 45 10.78 -0.90 0.34
N ARG A 46 11.82 -1.16 -0.46
CA ARG A 46 11.92 -0.62 -1.83
C ARG A 46 10.95 -1.35 -2.76
N ALA A 47 10.92 -2.67 -2.72
CA ALA A 47 9.95 -3.45 -3.46
C ALA A 47 8.52 -3.13 -3.03
N ALA A 48 8.27 -3.02 -1.71
CA ALA A 48 6.98 -2.62 -1.19
C ALA A 48 6.51 -1.27 -1.76
N PHE A 49 7.35 -0.24 -1.69
CA PHE A 49 7.03 1.08 -2.23
C PHE A 49 6.75 1.02 -3.75
N TRP A 50 7.51 0.23 -4.49
CA TRP A 50 7.31 0.07 -5.94
C TRP A 50 5.94 -0.52 -6.27
N PHE A 51 5.45 -1.48 -5.47
CA PHE A 51 4.16 -2.12 -5.72
C PHE A 51 2.96 -1.21 -5.48
N ASN A 52 2.96 -0.44 -4.39
CA ASN A 52 1.91 0.51 -4.08
C ASN A 52 2.40 1.54 -3.03
N PRO A 53 2.80 2.75 -3.46
CA PRO A 53 3.33 3.79 -2.57
C PRO A 53 2.36 4.18 -1.45
N LEU A 54 1.07 4.35 -1.78
CA LEU A 54 0.07 4.81 -0.81
C LEU A 54 -0.17 3.78 0.29
N VAL A 55 -0.31 2.50 -0.07
CA VAL A 55 -0.47 1.42 0.91
C VAL A 55 0.79 1.27 1.76
N THR A 56 1.97 1.39 1.15
CA THR A 56 3.25 1.35 1.88
C THR A 56 3.32 2.45 2.94
N LEU A 57 3.12 3.71 2.55
CA LEU A 57 3.16 4.84 3.47
C LEU A 57 2.08 4.74 4.55
N GLY A 58 0.88 4.27 4.19
CA GLY A 58 -0.22 4.04 5.13
C GLY A 58 0.12 3.00 6.20
N LEU A 59 0.72 1.87 5.82
CA LEU A 59 1.13 0.83 6.76
C LEU A 59 2.27 1.28 7.67
N LEU A 60 3.28 1.99 7.13
CA LEU A 60 4.38 2.53 7.93
C LEU A 60 3.91 3.59 8.92
N GLY A 61 3.14 4.57 8.43
CA GLY A 61 2.61 5.64 9.28
C GLY A 61 1.63 5.10 10.32
N GLY A 62 0.73 4.20 9.93
CA GLY A 62 -0.20 3.54 10.83
C GLY A 62 0.52 2.70 11.89
N GLY A 63 1.52 1.91 11.49
CA GLY A 63 2.36 1.13 12.38
C GLY A 63 3.12 2.00 13.39
N LEU A 64 3.66 3.14 12.94
CA LEU A 64 4.34 4.11 13.81
C LEU A 64 3.37 4.70 14.84
N VAL A 65 2.20 5.19 14.40
CA VAL A 65 1.18 5.76 15.30
C VAL A 65 0.70 4.72 16.30
N PHE A 66 0.48 3.49 15.85
CA PHE A 66 0.10 2.36 16.71
C PHE A 66 1.18 2.04 17.74
N GLY A 67 2.45 1.94 17.32
CA GLY A 67 3.58 1.73 18.21
C GLY A 67 3.75 2.84 19.24
N LEU A 68 3.66 4.11 18.83
CA LEU A 68 3.68 5.25 19.73
C LEU A 68 2.54 5.19 20.77
N ARG A 69 1.35 4.78 20.35
CA ARG A 69 0.22 4.59 21.26
C ARG A 69 0.47 3.47 22.27
N LEU A 70 1.07 2.35 21.85
CA LEU A 70 1.40 1.24 22.74
C LEU A 70 2.47 1.64 23.78
N VAL A 71 3.48 2.41 23.37
CA VAL A 71 4.58 2.84 24.26
C VAL A 71 4.16 3.97 25.20
N THR A 72 3.40 4.95 24.71
CA THR A 72 3.06 6.16 25.48
C THR A 72 1.70 6.09 26.17
N GLY A 73 0.83 5.16 25.76
CA GLY A 73 -0.57 5.10 26.18
C GLY A 73 -1.44 6.26 25.65
N ARG A 74 -0.86 7.23 24.92
CA ARG A 74 -1.56 8.44 24.48
C ARG A 74 -2.19 8.24 23.10
N ALA A 75 -3.45 8.62 22.99
CA ALA A 75 -4.11 8.71 21.70
C ALA A 75 -3.72 10.03 21.02
N LEU A 76 -3.21 9.95 19.80
CA LEU A 76 -3.07 11.10 18.91
C LEU A 76 -4.47 11.61 18.55
N ARG A 77 -4.86 12.75 19.14
CA ARG A 77 -6.09 13.45 18.79
C ARG A 77 -5.73 14.57 17.83
N VAL A 78 -6.10 14.40 16.56
CA VAL A 78 -5.95 15.43 15.54
C VAL A 78 -7.30 16.14 15.41
N GLY A 79 -7.37 17.37 15.92
CA GLY A 79 -8.53 18.23 15.70
C GLY A 79 -8.30 19.07 14.45
N LEU A 80 -9.10 18.85 13.40
CA LEU A 80 -9.05 19.64 12.18
C LEU A 80 -10.28 20.56 12.10
N SER A 81 -10.06 21.84 11.83
CA SER A 81 -11.14 22.77 11.48
C SER A 81 -11.81 22.37 10.15
N SER A 82 -13.01 22.88 9.89
CA SER A 82 -13.74 22.59 8.63
C SER A 82 -12.97 23.00 7.38
N ARG A 83 -12.07 24.00 7.47
CA ARG A 83 -11.19 24.41 6.36
C ARG A 83 -10.06 23.40 6.16
N GLU A 84 -9.40 23.01 7.24
CA GLU A 84 -8.32 22.01 7.21
C GLU A 84 -8.83 20.65 6.75
N GLN A 85 -10.03 20.24 7.14
CA GLN A 85 -10.66 19.00 6.64
C GLN A 85 -10.83 19.02 5.12
N LYS A 86 -11.30 20.13 4.55
CA LYS A 86 -11.46 20.26 3.09
C LYS A 86 -10.11 20.22 2.37
N VAL A 87 -9.08 20.87 2.93
CA VAL A 87 -7.72 20.84 2.39
C VAL A 87 -7.13 19.43 2.48
N ALA A 88 -7.27 18.76 3.63
CA ALA A 88 -6.80 17.39 3.84
C ALA A 88 -7.50 16.40 2.90
N LEU A 89 -8.82 16.57 2.67
CA LEU A 89 -9.56 15.79 1.70
C LEU A 89 -9.02 16.01 0.28
N GLY A 90 -8.79 17.27 -0.11
CA GLY A 90 -8.19 17.60 -1.41
C GLY A 90 -6.84 16.92 -1.60
N ILE A 91 -5.94 17.04 -0.61
CA ILE A 91 -4.63 16.38 -0.62
C ILE A 91 -4.79 14.86 -0.72
N GLY A 92 -5.69 14.27 0.07
CA GLY A 92 -5.95 12.83 0.07
C GLY A 92 -6.45 12.32 -1.28
N LEU A 93 -7.37 13.04 -1.92
CA LEU A 93 -7.88 12.70 -3.26
C LEU A 93 -6.79 12.83 -4.33
N THR A 94 -5.98 13.89 -4.27
CA THR A 94 -4.84 14.07 -5.18
C THR A 94 -3.80 12.96 -5.01
N ALA A 95 -3.46 12.60 -3.77
CA ALA A 95 -2.53 11.52 -3.47
C ALA A 95 -3.08 10.16 -3.96
N LEU A 96 -4.38 9.91 -3.77
CA LEU A 96 -5.05 8.71 -4.27
C LEU A 96 -4.99 8.63 -5.79
N ALA A 97 -5.29 9.74 -6.49
CA ALA A 97 -5.23 9.81 -7.95
C ALA A 97 -3.80 9.60 -8.48
N ALA A 98 -2.81 10.26 -7.87
CA ALA A 98 -1.41 10.08 -8.22
C ALA A 98 -0.93 8.64 -8.01
N ASN A 99 -1.30 8.02 -6.88
CA ASN A 99 -1.02 6.62 -6.60
C ASN A 99 -1.71 5.69 -7.61
N TRP A 100 -2.95 6.00 -8.00
CA TRP A 100 -3.65 5.18 -8.98
C TRP A 100 -2.99 5.23 -10.35
N LEU A 101 -2.55 6.40 -10.80
CA LEU A 101 -1.76 6.54 -12.02
C LEU A 101 -0.45 5.75 -11.96
N TRP A 102 0.21 5.73 -10.79
CA TRP A 102 1.39 4.91 -10.57
C TRP A 102 1.08 3.41 -10.74
N VAL A 103 0.04 2.93 -10.08
CA VAL A 103 -0.41 1.54 -10.14
C VAL A 103 -0.81 1.15 -11.57
N LEU A 104 -1.55 2.01 -12.27
CA LEU A 104 -1.92 1.79 -13.68
C LEU A 104 -0.70 1.65 -14.58
N ARG A 105 0.39 2.39 -14.33
CA ARG A 105 1.62 2.30 -15.14
C ARG A 105 2.49 1.10 -14.82
N THR A 106 2.40 0.57 -13.60
CA THR A 106 3.31 -0.47 -13.10
C THR A 106 2.67 -1.85 -13.02
N GLN A 107 1.33 -1.94 -13.10
CA GLN A 107 0.55 -3.15 -12.85
C GLN A 107 -0.49 -3.44 -13.95
N ALA A 108 -0.58 -2.62 -15.00
CA ALA A 108 -1.31 -2.94 -16.22
C ALA A 108 -0.38 -3.66 -17.21
#